data_AF-A0A4V6YS06-F1
#
_entry.id   AF-A0A4V6YS06-F1
#
_cell.length_a   1.000
_cell.length_b   1.000
_cell.length_c   1.000
_cell.angle_alpha   90.00
_cell.angle_beta   90.00
_cell.angle_gamma   90.00
#
_symmetry.space_group_name_H-M   'P 1'
#
loop_
_entity.id
_entity.type
_entity.pdbx_description
1 polymer ?
#
loop_
_entity_poly.entity_id
_entity_poly.type
_entity_poly.pdbx_seq_one_letter_code
_entity_poly.pdbx_strand_id
1 'polypeptide(L)' 'MSRKERVKIMLDMLKAIIIAFLTALFGLFGYAVINYEKLDMVRALGVVFGAIVLIAFLILSIALFFKELDELEKME' A
#
# COMPACT_ATOMS: atom_id res chain seq x y z
N MET A 1 -20.50 -13.67 -13.47
CA MET A 1 -19.96 -12.32 -13.71
C MET A 1 -19.15 -12.34 -14.98
N SER A 2 -19.23 -11.28 -15.76
CA SER A 2 -18.35 -11.10 -16.92
C SER A 2 -16.90 -10.95 -16.45
N ARG A 3 -15.94 -11.41 -17.25
CA ARG A 3 -14.50 -11.22 -16.98
C ARG A 3 -14.18 -9.74 -16.70
N LYS A 4 -14.83 -8.83 -17.43
CA LYS A 4 -14.73 -7.38 -17.27
C LYS A 4 -15.21 -6.88 -15.89
N GLU A 5 -16.33 -7.39 -15.40
CA GLU A 5 -16.84 -7.04 -14.06
C GLU A 5 -15.86 -7.50 -12.96
N ARG A 6 -15.28 -8.69 -13.12
CA ARG A 6 -14.31 -9.22 -12.15
C ARG A 6 -13.06 -8.35 -12.05
N VAL A 7 -12.50 -7.92 -13.18
CA VAL A 7 -11.32 -7.04 -13.21
C VAL A 7 -11.63 -5.67 -12.60
N LYS A 8 -12.80 -5.10 -12.88
CA LYS A 8 -13.24 -3.83 -12.25
C LYS A 8 -13.33 -3.93 -10.73
N ILE A 9 -13.97 -4.99 -10.21
CA ILE A 9 -14.05 -5.23 -8.76
C ILE A 9 -12.64 -5.37 -8.16
N MET A 10 -11.73 -6.04 -8.85
CA MET A 10 -10.36 -6.21 -8.37
C MET A 10 -9.57 -4.89 -8.35
N LEU A 11 -9.76 -4.04 -9.34
CA LEU A 11 -9.17 -2.69 -9.36
C LEU A 11 -9.69 -1.82 -8.22
N ASP A 12 -10.99 -1.85 -7.93
CA ASP A 12 -11.56 -1.10 -6.81
C ASP A 12 -11.03 -1.61 -5.46
N MET A 13 -10.87 -2.94 -5.32
CA MET A 13 -10.25 -3.54 -4.14
C MET A 13 -8.77 -3.12 -4.01
N LEU A 14 -7.99 -3.17 -5.10
CA LEU A 14 -6.59 -2.75 -5.10
C LEU A 14 -6.43 -1.27 -4.77
N LYS A 15 -7.32 -0.42 -5.27
CA LYS A 15 -7.36 1.01 -4.92
C LYS A 15 -7.59 1.21 -3.42
N ALA A 16 -8.55 0.49 -2.83
CA ALA A 16 -8.80 0.54 -1.39
C ALA A 16 -7.59 0.08 -0.57
N ILE A 17 -6.92 -0.99 -1.02
CA ILE A 17 -5.70 -1.51 -0.38
C ILE A 17 -4.56 -0.47 -0.44
N ILE A 18 -4.35 0.16 -1.60
CA ILE A 18 -3.34 1.22 -1.77
C ILE A 18 -3.60 2.37 -0.80
N ILE A 19 -4.85 2.83 -0.68
CA ILE A 19 -5.23 3.90 0.26
C ILE A 19 -4.94 3.47 1.71
N ALA A 20 -5.30 2.24 2.09
CA ALA A 20 -5.04 1.72 3.44
C ALA A 20 -3.54 1.69 3.77
N PHE A 21 -2.69 1.27 2.83
CA PHE A 21 -1.24 1.28 3.00
C PHE A 21 -0.67 2.70 3.11
N LEU A 22 -1.18 3.65 2.32
CA LEU A 22 -0.79 5.06 2.45
C LEU A 22 -1.19 5.62 3.83
N THR A 23 -2.40 5.33 4.31
CA THR A 23 -2.84 5.74 5.66
C THR A 23 -1.96 5.13 6.74
N ALA A 24 -1.60 3.84 6.62
CA ALA A 24 -0.70 3.19 7.56
C ALA A 24 0.69 3.83 7.58
N LEU A 25 1.23 4.20 6.42
CA LEU A 25 2.51 4.93 6.32
C LEU A 25 2.45 6.29 7.00
N PHE A 26 1.36 7.06 6.80
CA PHE A 26 1.17 8.32 7.53
C PHE A 26 1.04 8.11 9.03
N GLY A 27 0.35 7.06 9.48
CA GLY A 27 0.26 6.69 10.89
C GLY A 27 1.64 6.35 11.49
N LEU A 28 2.44 5.57 10.78
CA LEU A 28 3.79 5.21 11.18
C LEU A 28 4.70 6.44 11.25
N PHE A 29 4.63 7.32 10.25
CA PHE A 29 5.34 8.59 10.24
C PHE A 29 4.92 9.48 11.43
N GLY A 30 3.63 9.63 11.68
CA GLY A 30 3.11 10.39 12.82
C GLY A 30 3.60 9.84 14.16
N TYR A 31 3.57 8.51 14.33
CA TYR A 31 4.12 7.86 15.52
C TYR A 31 5.60 8.18 15.71
N ALA A 32 6.39 8.10 14.64
CA ALA A 32 7.82 8.36 14.68
C ALA A 32 8.13 9.82 15.06
N VAL A 33 7.39 10.78 14.51
CA VAL A 33 7.56 12.21 14.80
C VAL A 33 7.14 12.53 16.24
N ILE A 34 5.97 12.03 16.69
CA ILE A 34 5.47 12.29 18.04
C ILE A 34 6.41 11.73 19.12
N ASN A 35 7.08 10.60 18.84
CA ASN A 35 7.95 9.92 19.79
C ASN A 35 9.44 10.08 19.48
N TYR A 36 9.83 11.09 18.69
CA TYR A 36 11.21 11.19 18.19
C TYR A 36 12.28 11.24 19.30
N GLU A 37 11.99 11.90 20.43
CA GLU A 37 12.91 11.99 21.58
C GLU A 37 12.93 10.70 22.44
N LYS A 38 11.89 9.87 22.34
CA LYS A 38 11.68 8.65 23.15
C LYS A 38 11.95 7.36 22.36
N LEU A 39 12.39 7.50 21.12
CA LEU A 39 12.72 6.41 20.23
C LEU A 39 14.11 5.88 20.59
N ASP A 40 14.14 4.76 21.30
CA ASP A 40 15.38 3.98 21.43
C ASP A 40 15.74 3.33 20.09
N MET A 41 16.99 2.86 19.98
CA MET A 41 17.54 2.29 18.76
C MET A 41 16.78 1.05 18.25
N VAL A 42 16.23 0.22 19.15
CA VAL A 42 15.44 -0.97 18.81
C VAL A 42 14.08 -0.56 18.24
N ARG A 43 13.41 0.41 18.85
CA ARG A 43 12.13 0.95 18.37
C ARG A 43 12.30 1.66 17.02
N ALA A 44 13.40 2.39 16.85
CA ALA A 44 13.73 3.04 15.58
C ALA A 44 13.95 2.01 14.46
N LEU A 45 14.67 0.91 14.72
CA LEU A 45 14.83 -0.19 13.77
C LEU A 45 13.49 -0.84 13.41
N GLY A 46 12.60 -1.04 14.40
CA GLY A 46 11.26 -1.56 14.18
C GLY A 46 10.41 -0.66 13.28
N VAL A 47 10.45 0.66 13.51
CA VAL A 47 9.75 1.65 12.67
C VAL A 47 10.29 1.65 11.24
N VAL A 48 11.62 1.66 11.06
CA VAL A 48 12.24 1.63 9.73
C VAL A 48 11.91 0.33 9.00
N PHE A 49 12.00 -0.81 9.67
CA PHE A 49 11.64 -2.11 9.09
C PHE A 49 10.15 -2.13 8.69
N GLY A 50 9.25 -1.66 9.57
CA GLY A 50 7.84 -1.53 9.26
C GLY A 50 7.56 -0.65 8.05
N ALA A 51 8.26 0.49 7.94
CA ALA A 51 8.15 1.39 6.79
C ALA A 51 8.60 0.70 5.49
N ILE A 52 9.73 -0.01 5.50
CA ILE A 52 10.24 -0.75 4.34
C ILE A 52 9.22 -1.80 3.88
N VAL A 53 8.67 -2.57 4.81
CA VAL A 53 7.67 -3.60 4.50
C VAL A 53 6.41 -2.96 3.89
N LEU A 54 5.88 -1.90 4.51
CA LEU A 54 4.70 -1.19 3.99
C LEU A 54 4.94 -0.61 2.59
N ILE A 55 6.11 -0.01 2.35
CA ILE A 55 6.49 0.53 1.04
C ILE A 55 6.60 -0.59 0.00
N ALA A 56 7.20 -1.73 0.35
CA ALA A 56 7.31 -2.86 -0.56
C ALA A 56 5.93 -3.39 -0.98
N PHE A 57 5.01 -3.58 -0.02
CA PHE A 57 3.64 -3.99 -0.31
C PHE A 57 2.86 -2.95 -1.12
N LEU A 58 3.08 -1.66 -0.85
CA LEU A 58 2.48 -0.57 -1.61
C LEU A 58 2.92 -0.60 -3.08
N ILE A 59 4.24 -0.73 -3.33
CA ILE A 59 4.79 -0.83 -4.69
C ILE A 59 4.23 -2.05 -5.42
N LEU A 60 4.16 -3.21 -4.76
CA LEU A 60 3.56 -4.42 -5.34
C LEU A 60 2.09 -4.23 -5.69
N SER A 61 1.32 -3.58 -4.81
CA SER A 61 -0.11 -3.32 -5.03
C SER A 61 -0.33 -2.36 -6.20
N ILE A 62 0.50 -1.32 -6.32
CA ILE A 62 0.47 -0.38 -7.44
C ILE A 62 0.83 -1.08 -8.75
N ALA A 63 1.90 -1.89 -8.75
CA ALA A 63 2.31 -2.65 -9.93
C ALA A 63 1.20 -3.61 -10.40
N LEU A 64 0.53 -4.29 -9.46
CA LEU A 64 -0.60 -5.16 -9.76
C LEU A 64 -1.80 -4.35 -10.29
N PHE A 65 -2.10 -3.20 -9.72
CA PHE A 65 -3.18 -2.32 -10.18
C PHE A 65 -2.98 -1.92 -11.64
N PHE A 66 -1.78 -1.46 -12.02
CA PHE A 66 -1.49 -1.09 -13.40
C PHE A 66 -1.55 -2.28 -14.36
N LYS A 67 -1.10 -3.46 -13.93
CA LYS A 67 -1.19 -4.67 -14.74
C LYS A 67 -2.64 -5.05 -15.04
N GLU A 68 -3.51 -4.98 -14.05
CA GLU A 68 -4.94 -5.29 -14.21
C GLU A 68 -5.68 -4.20 -14.99
N LEU A 69 -5.24 -2.95 -14.89
CA LEU A 69 -5.77 -1.85 -15.67
C LEU A 69 -5.48 -2.05 -17.17
N ASP A 70 -4.24 -2.42 -17.52
CA ASP A 70 -3.86 -2.75 -18.90
C ASP A 70 -4.60 -3.99 -19.43
N GLU A 71 -4.89 -4.98 -18.57
CA GLU A 71 -5.75 -6.10 -18.96
C GLU A 71 -7.20 -5.66 -19.22
N LEU A 72 -7.73 -4.73 -18.43
CA LEU A 72 -9.07 -4.16 -18.62
C LEU A 72 -9.17 -3.40 -19.94
N GLU A 73 -8.17 -2.58 -20.27
CA GLU A 73 -8.10 -1.81 -21.52
C GLU A 73 -8.09 -2.72 -22.76
N LYS A 74 -7.40 -3.87 -22.70
CA LYS A 74 -7.40 -4.86 -23.79
C LYS A 74 -8.73 -5.60 -23.98
N MET A 75 -9.63 -5.53 -22.99
CA MET A 75 -10.97 -6.11 -23.06
C MET A 75 -12.04 -5.09 -23.49
N GLU A 76 -11.67 -3.83 -23.71
CA GLU A 76 -12.51 -2.84 -24.39
C GLU A 76 -12.38 -2.94 -25.91
#